data_AF-A0A2H9MEK0-F1
#
_entry.id   AF-A0A2H9MEK0-F1
#
_cell.length_a   1.000
_cell.length_b   1.000
_cell.length_c   1.000
_cell.angle_alpha   90.00
_cell.angle_beta   90.00
_cell.angle_gamma   90.00
#
_symmetry.space_group_name_H-M   'P 1'
#
loop_
_entity.id
_entity.type
_entity.pdbx_description
1 polymer ?
#
loop_
_entity_poly.entity_id
_entity_poly.type
_entity_poly.pdbx_seq_one_letter_code
_entity_poly.pdbx_strand_id
1 'polypeptide(L)'
;KTHYRLGHEDSAMDTIVISKSLDHRNVPFYVVDYIMYHEMLHIKHGTTYKDTRRHVHTKEFRADEKKFTRWRTAEEWIKHNRV
;
A
#
# COMPACT_ATOMS: atom_id res chain seq x y z
N LYS A 1 6.49 0.89 -2.99
CA LYS A 1 7.02 -0.48 -2.72
C LYS A 1 5.87 -1.26 -2.12
N THR A 2 5.68 -2.54 -2.42
CA THR A 2 4.53 -3.27 -1.86
C THR A 2 4.84 -3.65 -0.43
N HIS A 3 3.96 -3.26 0.50
CA HIS A 3 4.06 -3.63 1.91
C HIS A 3 3.35 -4.97 2.15
N TYR A 4 3.73 -6.02 1.40
CA TYR A 4 3.00 -7.30 1.37
C TYR A 4 2.75 -7.95 2.75
N ARG A 5 3.58 -7.63 3.75
CA ARG A 5 3.41 -8.08 5.14
C ARG A 5 2.37 -7.29 5.93
N LEU A 6 2.01 -6.09 5.49
CA LEU A 6 1.11 -5.16 6.14
C LEU A 6 -0.23 -5.04 5.41
N GLY A 7 -0.23 -5.18 4.09
CA GLY A 7 -1.42 -5.18 3.26
C GLY A 7 -1.17 -5.82 1.91
N HIS A 8 -2.23 -6.34 1.30
CA HIS A 8 -2.27 -6.66 -0.12
C HIS A 8 -3.70 -6.62 -0.63
N GLU A 9 -3.84 -6.29 -1.91
CA GLU A 9 -5.04 -6.57 -2.69
C GLU A 9 -5.01 -8.02 -3.21
N ASP A 10 -6.15 -8.70 -3.11
CA ASP A 10 -6.43 -9.99 -3.73
C ASP A 10 -7.40 -9.78 -4.90
N SER A 11 -6.84 -9.68 -6.11
CA SER A 11 -7.61 -9.47 -7.34
C SER A 11 -8.56 -10.62 -7.68
N ALA A 12 -8.33 -11.83 -7.15
CA ALA A 12 -9.21 -12.98 -7.41
C ALA A 12 -10.48 -12.95 -6.54
N MET A 13 -10.37 -12.34 -5.36
CA MET A 13 -11.47 -12.24 -4.39
C MET A 13 -12.08 -10.84 -4.29
N ASP A 14 -11.61 -9.86 -5.07
CA ASP A 14 -12.01 -8.45 -4.99
C ASP A 14 -11.96 -7.92 -3.55
N THR A 15 -10.85 -8.23 -2.86
CA THR A 15 -10.71 -7.99 -1.41
C THR A 15 -9.39 -7.31 -1.10
N ILE A 16 -9.43 -6.31 -0.22
CA ILE A 16 -8.23 -5.75 0.41
C ILE A 16 -8.02 -6.44 1.76
N VAL A 17 -6.84 -7.00 1.94
CA VAL A 17 -6.43 -7.66 3.19
C VAL A 17 -5.41 -6.78 3.90
N ILE A 18 -5.69 -6.46 5.17
CA ILE A 18 -4.82 -5.68 6.06
C ILE A 18 -4.32 -6.59 7.17
N SER A 19 -3.02 -6.53 7.46
CA SER A 19 -2.41 -7.33 8.52
C SER A 19 -2.94 -6.93 9.90
N LYS A 20 -3.23 -7.93 10.73
CA LYS A 20 -3.60 -7.74 12.13
C LYS A 20 -2.53 -7.01 12.95
N SER A 21 -1.26 -7.03 12.53
CA SER A 21 -0.21 -6.29 13.25
C SER A 21 -0.41 -4.78 13.23
N LEU A 22 -1.20 -4.26 12.29
CA LEU A 22 -1.59 -2.85 12.22
C LEU A 22 -2.67 -2.45 13.25
N ASP A 23 -3.33 -3.41 13.90
CA ASP A 23 -4.36 -3.17 14.95
C ASP A 23 -3.74 -2.96 16.35
N HIS A 24 -2.42 -2.79 16.43
CA HIS A 24 -1.75 -2.56 17.70
C HIS A 24 -1.86 -1.08 18.13
N ARG A 25 -2.06 -0.80 19.43
CA ARG A 25 -2.24 0.57 19.97
C ARG A 25 -1.10 1.56 19.66
N ASN A 26 0.08 1.03 19.37
CA ASN A 26 1.28 1.82 19.02
C ASN A 26 1.37 2.15 17.53
N VAL A 27 0.50 1.57 16.70
CA VAL A 27 0.40 1.86 15.27
C VAL A 27 -0.47 3.10 15.12
N PRO A 28 0.06 4.20 14.58
CA PRO A 28 -0.75 5.39 14.35
C PRO A 28 -1.79 5.14 13.26
N PHE A 29 -2.99 5.68 13.41
CA PHE A 29 -4.07 5.55 12.42
C PHE A 29 -3.66 5.94 11.00
N TYR A 30 -2.85 6.98 10.84
CA TYR A 30 -2.38 7.42 9.53
C TYR A 30 -1.53 6.38 8.79
N VAL A 31 -0.95 5.41 9.50
CA VAL A 31 -0.21 4.30 8.89
C VAL A 31 -1.20 3.29 8.31
N VAL A 32 -2.26 2.96 9.06
CA VAL A 32 -3.33 2.06 8.59
C VAL A 32 -4.04 2.67 7.39
N ASP A 33 -4.40 3.96 7.47
CA ASP A 33 -5.01 4.71 6.38
C ASP A 33 -4.12 4.71 5.13
N TYR A 34 -2.80 4.87 5.31
CA TYR A 34 -1.85 4.86 4.20
C TYR A 34 -1.76 3.48 3.54
N ILE A 35 -1.69 2.40 4.31
CA ILE A 35 -1.67 1.04 3.75
C ILE A 35 -2.98 0.74 3.01
N MET A 36 -4.13 1.08 3.61
CA MET A 36 -5.42 0.93 2.93
C MET A 36 -5.46 1.69 1.61
N TYR A 37 -5.01 2.95 1.61
CA TYR A 37 -4.91 3.76 0.40
C TYR A 37 -3.97 3.13 -0.64
N HIS A 38 -2.83 2.58 -0.22
CA HIS A 38 -1.89 1.88 -1.10
C HIS A 38 -2.54 0.66 -1.78
N GLU A 39 -3.30 -0.15 -1.04
CA GLU A 39 -4.02 -1.30 -1.62
C GLU A 39 -5.16 -0.86 -2.55
N MET A 40 -5.88 0.22 -2.24
CA MET A 40 -6.85 0.81 -3.17
C MET A 40 -6.19 1.31 -4.47
N LEU A 41 -4.95 1.82 -4.41
CA LEU A 41 -4.22 2.21 -5.61
C LEU A 41 -3.84 0.99 -6.46
N HIS A 42 -3.65 -0.19 -5.85
CA HIS A 42 -3.45 -1.43 -6.61
C HIS A 42 -4.68 -1.78 -7.44
N ILE A 43 -5.89 -1.62 -6.88
CA ILE A 43 -7.15 -1.77 -7.63
C ILE A 43 -7.23 -0.74 -8.76
N LYS A 44 -7.01 0.54 -8.43
CA LYS A 44 -7.18 1.65 -9.38
C LYS A 44 -6.26 1.55 -10.60
N HIS A 45 -4.98 1.25 -10.37
CA HIS A 45 -3.97 1.21 -11.44
C HIS A 45 -3.83 -0.17 -12.07
N GLY A 46 -4.33 -1.21 -11.38
CA GLY A 46 -4.23 -2.60 -11.79
C GLY A 46 -2.79 -3.07 -11.96
N THR A 47 -2.67 -4.23 -12.59
CA THR A 47 -1.39 -4.75 -13.05
C THR A 47 -1.22 -4.45 -14.53
N THR A 48 -0.15 -3.75 -14.89
CA THR A 48 0.20 -3.53 -16.31
C THR A 48 1.28 -4.50 -16.75
N TYR A 49 1.24 -4.95 -18.01
CA TYR A 49 2.27 -5.80 -18.62
C TYR A 49 2.97 -5.02 -19.72
N LYS A 50 4.29 -4.94 -19.62
CA LYS A 50 5.14 -4.46 -20.71
C LYS A 50 6.07 -5.62 -21.07
N ASP A 51 5.91 -6.13 -22.28
CA ASP A 51 6.45 -7.42 -22.72
C ASP A 51 6.03 -8.56 -21.78
N THR A 52 6.99 -9.29 -21.20
CA THR A 52 6.76 -10.37 -20.23
C THR A 52 6.84 -9.90 -18.77
N ARG A 53 7.09 -8.61 -18.52
CA ARG A 53 7.32 -8.09 -17.16
C ARG A 53 6.08 -7.42 -16.58
N ARG A 54 5.71 -7.86 -15.39
CA ARG A 54 4.65 -7.30 -14.55
C ARG A 54 5.07 -5.97 -13.95
N HIS A 55 4.26 -4.93 -14.13
CA HIS A 55 4.46 -3.59 -13.59
C HIS A 55 3.28 -3.21 -12.70
N VAL A 56 3.56 -3.18 -11.40
CA VAL A 56 2.70 -2.73 -10.31
C VAL A 56 3.56 -1.71 -9.55
N HIS A 57 3.08 -0.48 -9.40
CA HIS A 57 3.85 0.72 -9.00
C HIS A 57 4.55 1.46 -10.15
N THR A 58 3.77 1.76 -11.19
CA THR A 58 4.16 2.67 -12.28
C THR A 58 4.43 4.10 -11.77
N LYS A 59 4.82 5.00 -12.67
CA LYS A 59 5.03 6.41 -12.30
C LYS A 59 3.73 7.06 -11.84
N GLU A 60 2.62 6.71 -12.49
CA GLU A 60 1.27 7.19 -12.20
C GLU A 60 0.80 6.72 -10.82
N PHE A 61 1.02 5.44 -10.51
CA PHE A 61 0.77 4.89 -9.16
C PHE A 61 1.51 5.71 -8.10
N ARG A 62 2.82 5.93 -8.28
CA ARG A 62 3.65 6.68 -7.32
C ARG A 62 3.27 8.15 -7.24
N ALA A 63 2.75 8.74 -8.31
CA ALA A 63 2.24 10.11 -8.29
C ALA A 63 0.97 10.20 -7.45
N ASP A 64 0.08 9.21 -7.56
CA ASP A 64 -1.13 9.12 -6.73
C ASP A 64 -0.81 8.79 -5.28
N GLU A 65 0.15 7.89 -5.01
CA GLU A 65 0.61 7.54 -3.66
C GLU A 65 1.02 8.80 -2.87
N LYS A 66 1.69 9.74 -3.53
CA LYS A 66 2.12 11.03 -2.94
C LYS A 66 0.99 12.01 -2.68
N LYS A 67 -0.23 11.78 -3.20
CA LYS A 67 -1.40 12.63 -2.93
C LYS A 67 -1.97 12.36 -1.54
N PHE A 68 -1.65 11.23 -0.92
CA PHE A 68 -2.04 10.98 0.46
C PHE A 68 -1.33 11.97 1.39
N THR A 69 -2.08 12.72 2.17
CA THR A 69 -1.59 13.87 2.97
C THR A 69 -0.39 13.52 3.86
N ARG A 70 -0.32 12.28 4.37
CA ARG A 70 0.75 11.82 5.28
C ARG A 70 1.65 10.75 4.68
N TRP A 71 1.74 10.65 3.35
CA TRP A 71 2.45 9.57 2.66
C TRP A 71 3.88 9.41 3.18
N ARG A 72 4.61 10.53 3.27
CA ARG A 72 6.01 10.55 3.69
C ARG A 72 6.17 10.12 5.15
N THR A 73 5.33 10.67 6.04
CA THR A 73 5.36 10.32 7.47
C THR A 73 4.99 8.85 7.69
N ALA A 74 4.03 8.32 6.93
CA ALA A 74 3.66 6.91 6.98
C ALA A 74 4.79 6.00 6.48
N GLU A 75 5.41 6.30 5.34
CA GLU A 75 6.56 5.54 4.83
C GLU A 75 7.75 5.59 5.80
N GLU A 76 8.04 6.75 6.37
CA GLU A 76 9.10 6.90 7.38
C GLU A 76 8.78 6.08 8.63
N TRP A 77 7.53 6.08 9.11
CA TRP A 77 7.12 5.26 10.24
C TRP A 77 7.30 3.76 9.93
N ILE A 78 6.79 3.28 8.79
CA ILE A 78 6.89 1.87 8.38
C ILE A 78 8.35 1.42 8.22
N LYS A 79 9.23 2.31 7.75
CA LYS A 79 10.65 2.00 7.59
C LYS A 79 11.36 1.77 8.93
N HIS A 80 10.98 2.52 9.97
CA HIS A 80 11.65 2.48 11.28
C HIS A 80 10.97 1.55 12.28
N ASN A 81 9.72 1.15 12.03
CA ASN A 81 8.96 0.28 12.92
C ASN A 81 8.77 -1.08 12.25
N ARG A 82 9.34 -2.12 12.85
CA ARG A 82 9.02 -3.50 12.48
C ARG A 82 7.67 -3.86 13.09
N VAL A 83 6.63 -3.70 12.28
CA VAL A 83 5.29 -4.25 12.48
C VAL A 83 5.09 -5.53 11.70
#